data_AF-A0AAD1TQE0-F1
#
_entry.id   AF-A0AAD1TQE0-F1
#
_cell.length_a   1.000
_cell.length_b   1.000
_cell.length_c   1.000
_cell.angle_alpha   90.00
_cell.angle_beta   90.00
_cell.angle_gamma   90.00
#
_symmetry.space_group_name_H-M   'P 1'
#
loop_
_entity.id
_entity.type
_entity.pdbx_description
1 polymer ?
#
loop_
_entity_poly.entity_id
_entity_poly.type
_entity_poly.pdbx_seq_one_letter_code
_entity_poly.pdbx_strand_id
1 'polypeptide(L)'
;AVIHVMFDVVPNVTWPDTVNIKAEVMSINETNSSLSDNTKILSVPVLHPINVISKGLDKSTKYLNFSDPDQSHVVTHIYQVTLSH
;
A
#
# COMPACT_ATOMS: atom_id res chain seq x y z
N ALA A 1 23.01 -0.30 26.20
CA ALA A 1 22.87 0.81 25.23
C ALA A 1 22.01 0.32 24.09
N VAL A 2 21.15 1.17 23.52
CA VAL A 2 20.30 0.84 22.37
C VAL A 2 20.80 1.65 21.18
N ILE A 3 20.98 1.02 20.03
CA ILE A 3 21.36 1.68 18.78
C ILE A 3 20.10 1.83 17.93
N HIS A 4 19.80 3.06 17.52
CA HIS A 4 18.74 3.35 16.55
C HIS A 4 19.36 3.80 15.24
N VAL A 5 18.89 3.21 14.14
CA VAL A 5 19.30 3.55 12.78
C VAL A 5 18.04 3.91 12.01
N MET A 6 18.09 5.01 11.26
CA MET A 6 16.99 5.50 10.44
C MET A 6 17.45 5.56 8.98
N PHE A 7 16.54 5.20 8.08
CA PHE A 7 16.76 5.23 6.64
C PHE A 7 15.63 6.02 5.99
N ASP A 8 15.97 6.86 5.02
CA ASP A 8 14.97 7.46 4.14
C ASP A 8 14.59 6.47 3.04
N VAL A 9 13.32 6.52 2.62
CA VAL A 9 12.80 5.70 1.52
C VAL A 9 12.68 6.58 0.28
N VAL A 10 13.33 6.16 -0.80
CA VAL A 10 13.21 6.83 -2.10
C VAL A 10 11.85 6.51 -2.71
N PRO A 11 10.99 7.52 -2.99
CA PRO A 11 9.71 7.30 -3.64
C PRO A 11 9.87 7.04 -5.14
N ASN A 12 8.84 6.46 -5.77
CA ASN A 12 8.73 6.30 -7.23
C ASN A 12 9.82 5.44 -7.89
N VAL A 13 10.44 4.54 -7.12
CA VAL A 13 11.33 3.51 -7.66
C VAL A 13 10.70 2.13 -7.50
N THR A 14 11.06 1.20 -8.37
CA THR A 14 10.58 -0.18 -8.31
C THR A 14 11.33 -0.94 -7.22
N TRP A 15 10.78 -0.89 -6.01
CA TRP A 15 11.21 -1.75 -4.92
C TRP A 15 10.73 -3.20 -5.15
N PRO A 16 11.48 -4.22 -4.68
CA PRO A 16 10.97 -5.59 -4.60
C PRO A 16 9.83 -5.67 -3.57
N ASP A 17 9.04 -6.74 -3.60
CA ASP A 17 7.92 -6.97 -2.67
C ASP A 17 8.35 -7.02 -1.19
N THR A 18 9.64 -7.27 -0.93
CA THR A 18 10.21 -7.31 0.43
C THR A 18 11.64 -6.79 0.41
N VAL A 19 11.97 -5.94 1.38
CA VAL A 19 13.32 -5.45 1.63
C VAL A 19 13.88 -6.14 2.85
N ASN A 20 15.10 -6.67 2.74
CA ASN A 20 15.81 -7.30 3.85
C ASN A 20 16.88 -6.36 4.39
N ILE A 21 16.81 -6.06 5.69
CA ILE A 21 17.84 -5.34 6.43
C ILE A 21 18.67 -6.38 7.18
N LYS A 22 19.91 -6.61 6.75
CA LYS A 22 20.87 -7.48 7.43
C LYS A 22 21.77 -6.65 8.34
N ALA A 23 21.80 -6.99 9.62
CA ALA A 23 22.77 -6.47 10.58
C ALA A 23 23.70 -7.60 11.01
N GLU A 24 24.99 -7.30 11.10
CA GLU A 24 26.05 -8.24 11.47
C GLU A 24 27.02 -7.55 12.42
N VAL A 25 27.34 -8.19 13.53
CA VAL A 25 28.30 -7.70 14.51
C VAL A 25 29.60 -8.47 14.35
N MET A 26 30.71 -7.75 14.21
CA MET A 26 32.04 -8.33 14.03
C MET A 26 33.01 -7.81 15.09
N SER A 27 33.95 -8.66 15.50
CA SER A 27 35.05 -8.31 16.40
C SER A 27 36.34 -8.94 15.90
N ILE A 28 37.47 -8.24 16.09
CA ILE A 28 38.80 -8.75 15.73
C ILE A 28 39.23 -9.97 16.56
N ASN A 29 38.53 -10.25 17.68
CA ASN A 29 38.78 -11.43 18.51
C ASN A 29 38.06 -12.68 17.99
N GLU A 30 37.14 -12.55 17.04
CA GLU A 30 36.46 -13.69 16.42
C GLU A 30 37.29 -14.20 15.23
N THR A 31 38.02 -15.29 15.43
CA THR A 31 38.73 -16.00 14.36
C THR A 31 37.81 -17.00 13.67
N ASN A 32 37.46 -16.81 12.40
CA ASN A 32 36.90 -17.76 11.38
C ASN A 32 35.83 -18.82 11.77
N SER A 33 35.41 -18.88 13.02
CA SER A 33 34.47 -19.84 13.60
C SER A 33 33.43 -19.11 14.43
N SER A 34 33.01 -17.91 13.98
CA SER A 34 31.91 -17.21 14.64
C SER A 34 30.66 -18.07 14.55
N LEU A 35 29.92 -18.13 15.65
CA LEU A 35 28.57 -18.71 15.64
C LEU A 35 27.70 -17.81 14.73
N SER A 36 26.74 -18.40 14.03
CA SER A 36 25.85 -17.67 13.10
C SER A 36 24.80 -16.80 13.82
N ASP A 37 24.97 -16.56 15.12
CA ASP A 37 24.10 -15.78 15.99
C ASP A 37 24.41 -14.28 15.99
N ASN A 38 25.55 -13.88 15.42
CA ASN A 38 25.96 -12.47 15.27
C ASN A 38 25.24 -11.74 14.12
N THR A 39 24.45 -12.47 13.32
CA THR A 39 23.70 -11.94 12.19
C THR A 39 22.21 -11.95 12.48
N LYS A 40 21.55 -10.82 12.21
CA LYS A 40 20.08 -10.71 12.21
C LYS A 40 19.59 -10.14 10.89
N ILE A 41 18.57 -10.77 10.33
CA ILE A 41 17.84 -10.27 9.16
C ILE A 41 16.45 -9.82 9.61
N LEU A 42 16.06 -8.61 9.22
CA LEU A 42 14.71 -8.08 9.33
C LEU A 42 14.13 -7.95 7.92
N SER A 43 12.99 -8.60 7.68
CA SER A 43 12.26 -8.48 6.42
C SER A 43 11.12 -7.49 6.57
N VAL A 44 11.08 -6.49 5.71
CA VAL A 44 10.05 -5.44 5.67
C VAL A 44 9.24 -5.59 4.38
N PRO A 45 7.93 -5.85 4.44
CA PRO A 45 7.10 -5.91 3.25
C PRO A 45 6.97 -4.52 2.64
N VAL A 46 7.08 -4.44 1.32
CA VAL A 46 6.87 -3.19 0.58
C VAL A 46 5.42 -3.10 0.15
N LEU A 47 4.76 -2.02 0.54
CA LEU A 47 3.40 -1.71 0.11
C LEU A 47 3.39 -0.37 -0.62
N HIS A 48 2.62 -0.29 -1.69
CA HIS A 48 2.47 0.94 -2.46
C HIS A 48 1.21 1.68 -2.03
N PRO A 49 1.32 2.92 -1.52
CA PRO A 49 0.14 3.70 -1.20
C PRO A 49 -0.62 4.02 -2.48
N ILE A 50 -1.91 3.72 -2.50
CA ILE A 50 -2.82 4.09 -3.58
C ILE A 50 -4.04 4.77 -2.97
N ASN A 51 -4.41 5.92 -3.51
CA ASN A 51 -5.60 6.62 -3.08
C ASN A 51 -6.66 6.55 -4.19
N VAL A 52 -7.75 5.85 -3.88
CA VAL A 52 -8.86 5.60 -4.80
C VAL A 52 -10.05 6.43 -4.34
N ILE A 53 -10.48 7.34 -5.19
CA ILE A 53 -11.65 8.17 -4.95
C ILE A 53 -12.77 7.71 -5.88
N SER A 54 -13.95 7.44 -5.31
CA SER A 54 -15.16 7.17 -6.06
C SER A 54 -16.23 8.21 -5.73
N LYS A 55 -16.94 8.68 -6.75
CA LYS A 55 -18.07 9.60 -6.57
C LYS A 55 -19.19 9.30 -7.53
N GLY A 56 -20.43 9.43 -7.05
CA GLY A 56 -21.60 9.47 -7.92
C GLY A 56 -21.61 10.74 -8.76
N LEU A 57 -21.97 10.63 -10.03
CA LEU A 57 -22.12 11.78 -10.91
C LEU A 57 -23.55 12.28 -10.89
N ASP A 58 -23.70 13.61 -10.98
CA ASP A 58 -25.00 14.28 -11.01
C ASP A 58 -25.89 13.88 -12.18
N LYS A 59 -25.30 13.29 -13.22
CA LYS A 59 -26.00 12.74 -14.38
C LYS A 59 -26.78 11.45 -14.06
N SER A 60 -26.65 10.90 -12.86
CA SER A 60 -27.44 9.76 -12.41
C SER A 60 -28.91 10.16 -12.25
N THR A 61 -29.82 9.22 -12.46
CA THR A 61 -31.24 9.39 -12.16
C THR A 61 -31.42 9.68 -10.67
N LYS A 62 -31.96 10.85 -10.31
CA LYS A 62 -32.18 11.27 -8.92
C LYS A 62 -33.59 11.00 -8.42
N TYR A 63 -34.57 11.16 -9.31
CA TYR A 63 -35.99 11.03 -8.98
C TYR A 63 -36.72 10.36 -10.14
N LEU A 64 -37.80 9.68 -9.81
CA LEU A 64 -38.76 9.09 -10.74
C LEU A 64 -40.16 9.45 -10.25
N ASN A 65 -41.05 9.71 -11.19
CA ASN A 65 -42.46 9.92 -10.91
C ASN A 65 -43.24 8.85 -11.66
N PHE A 66 -44.18 8.22 -10.96
CA PHE A 66 -45.07 7.22 -11.52
C PHE A 66 -46.48 7.78 -11.53
N SER A 67 -47.21 7.55 -12.62
CA SER A 67 -48.63 7.93 -12.71
C SER A 67 -49.54 6.71 -12.89
N ASP A 68 -48.97 5.55 -13.18
CA ASP A 68 -49.67 4.28 -13.35
C ASP A 68 -48.87 3.16 -12.64
N PRO A 69 -49.53 2.22 -11.94
CA PRO A 69 -48.87 1.08 -11.29
C PRO A 69 -48.10 0.15 -12.24
N ASP A 70 -48.46 0.07 -13.52
CA ASP A 70 -47.79 -0.81 -14.50
C ASP A 70 -46.63 -0.11 -15.24
N GLN A 71 -46.30 1.12 -14.86
CA GLN A 71 -45.27 1.93 -15.52
C GLN A 71 -43.85 1.53 -15.08
N SER A 72 -42.95 1.35 -16.05
CA SER A 72 -41.54 1.08 -15.80
C SER A 72 -40.64 2.20 -16.33
N HIS A 73 -39.58 2.53 -15.59
CA HIS A 73 -38.58 3.51 -15.96
C HIS A 73 -37.18 2.91 -15.92
N VAL A 74 -36.35 3.28 -16.88
CA VAL A 74 -34.93 2.96 -16.87
C VAL A 74 -34.22 3.91 -15.90
N VAL A 75 -33.48 3.34 -14.95
CA VAL A 75 -32.68 4.08 -13.98
C VAL A 75 -31.22 3.96 -14.35
N THR A 76 -30.51 5.09 -14.41
CA THR A 76 -29.08 5.12 -14.72
C THR A 76 -28.30 5.66 -13.52
N HIS A 77 -27.32 4.88 -13.04
CA HIS A 77 -26.37 5.31 -12.03
C HIS A 77 -24.98 5.41 -12.65
N ILE A 78 -24.33 6.55 -12.46
CA ILE A 78 -23.03 6.83 -13.07
C ILE A 78 -22.06 7.19 -11.96
N TYR A 79 -20.90 6.51 -11.95
CA TYR A 79 -19.84 6.71 -10.98
C TYR A 79 -18.55 7.08 -11.71
N GLN A 80 -17.78 7.98 -11.11
CA GLN A 80 -16.43 8.28 -11.53
C GLN A 80 -15.46 7.71 -10.51
N VAL A 81 -14.48 6.95 -10.98
CA VAL A 81 -13.37 6.42 -10.19
C VAL A 81 -12.09 7.12 -10.65
N THR A 82 -11.33 7.66 -9.71
CA THR A 82 -10.05 8.33 -9.98
C THR A 82 -8.99 7.83 -9.02
N LEU A 83 -7.79 7.61 -9.56
CA LEU A 83 -6.57 7.44 -8.78
C LEU A 83 -5.97 8.82 -8.52
N SER A 84 -5.89 9.24 -7.26
CA SER A 84 -5.15 10.45 -6.91
C SER A 84 -3.72 10.06 -6.55
N HIS A 85 -2.76 10.69 -7.23
CA HIS A 85 -1.33 10.60 -6.93
C HIS A 85 -0.93 11.70 -5.96
#